data_AF-A0A942J3K4-F1
#
_entry.id   AF-A0A942J3K4-F1
#
_cell.length_a   1.000
_cell.length_b   1.000
_cell.length_c   1.000
_cell.angle_alpha   90.00
_cell.angle_beta   90.00
_cell.angle_gamma   90.00
#
_symmetry.space_group_name_H-M   'P 1'
#
loop_
_entity.id
_entity.type
_entity.pdbx_description
1 polymer ?
#
loop_
_entity_poly.entity_id
_entity_poly.type
_entity_poly.pdbx_seq_one_letter_code
_entity_poly.pdbx_strand_id
1 'polypeptide(L)'
;MSRLMLRLTALFAPLILALAAQPASAQVFAQVEDKPAQSQVIALLAVGPESAKQVLEGAAKAKGFRNGRSKNSKGEDEVMVVVPFDGDHDQFWAFQDEVRSGRYGTFALEMIVLPLGTDTSKDDYLDKARVWGSSYVSKPVVPKAIMGRAKGMKRDAVVLGIIGTGKDAEMAKLGMAGKAAGYITTPSKGSKGEPDMMVIVRRSDDPAKFWDFYRQAVRGQHGKQEIELILVPQQYDPAAADYLDHAKVFHSSQIIEP
;
A
#
# COMPACT_ATOMS: atom_id res chain seq x y z
N MET A 1 18.36 25.94 -3.04
CA MET A 1 17.75 24.98 -2.09
C MET A 1 16.64 25.68 -1.32
N SER A 2 15.41 25.14 -1.36
CA SER A 2 14.31 25.67 -0.56
C SER A 2 14.56 25.41 0.94
N ARG A 3 13.99 26.21 1.84
CA ARG A 3 14.14 26.02 3.31
C ARG A 3 13.67 24.64 3.79
N LEU A 4 12.80 23.99 3.02
CA LEU A 4 12.33 22.62 3.23
C LEU A 4 13.44 21.59 3.00
N MET A 5 14.24 21.76 1.93
CA MET A 5 15.37 20.87 1.59
C MET A 5 16.39 20.80 2.72
N LEU A 6 16.83 21.95 3.24
CA LEU A 6 17.81 22.00 4.33
C LEU A 6 17.34 21.29 5.62
N ARG A 7 16.03 21.32 5.89
CA ARG A 7 15.42 20.69 7.07
C ARG A 7 15.32 19.18 6.94
N LEU A 8 14.95 18.71 5.75
CA LEU A 8 14.87 17.28 5.45
C LEU A 8 16.29 16.67 5.48
N THR A 9 17.28 17.29 4.85
CA THR A 9 18.65 16.75 4.80
C THR A 9 19.27 16.53 6.20
N ALA A 10 19.00 17.41 7.16
CA ALA A 10 19.52 17.29 8.53
C ALA A 10 18.93 16.12 9.32
N LEU A 11 17.66 15.75 9.07
CA LEU A 11 17.00 14.63 9.75
C LEU A 11 17.15 13.29 9.01
N PHE A 12 17.33 13.33 7.69
CA PHE A 12 17.44 12.13 6.84
C PHE A 12 18.88 11.62 6.64
N ALA A 13 19.92 12.42 6.90
CA ALA A 13 21.32 11.98 6.80
C ALA A 13 21.64 10.68 7.59
N PRO A 14 21.19 10.49 8.85
CA PRO A 14 21.37 9.23 9.57
C PRO A 14 20.35 8.14 9.23
N LEU A 15 19.38 8.41 8.33
CA LEU A 15 18.41 7.42 7.82
C LEU A 15 18.94 6.76 6.55
N ILE A 16 19.61 7.54 5.68
CA ILE A 16 20.22 7.06 4.42
C ILE A 16 21.27 5.98 4.68
N LEU A 17 22.03 6.08 5.78
CA LEU A 17 23.04 5.10 6.16
C LEU A 17 22.47 3.76 6.69
N ALA A 18 21.19 3.71 7.06
CA ALA A 18 20.54 2.53 7.64
C ALA A 18 19.74 1.69 6.62
N LEU A 19 19.60 2.16 5.37
CA LEU A 19 18.72 1.57 4.35
C LEU A 19 19.36 0.42 3.54
N ALA A 20 20.51 -0.10 3.96
CA ALA A 20 21.14 -1.25 3.32
C ALA A 20 20.45 -2.55 3.77
N ALA A 21 19.48 -2.98 2.97
CA ALA A 21 18.82 -4.30 2.96
C ALA A 21 17.91 -4.64 4.16
N GLN A 22 16.59 -4.43 4.03
CA GLN A 22 15.57 -5.03 4.90
C GLN A 22 14.14 -4.98 4.28
N PRO A 23 13.18 -5.79 4.79
CA PRO A 23 12.13 -6.44 3.99
C PRO A 23 10.95 -5.55 3.55
N ALA A 24 10.26 -6.01 2.50
CA ALA A 24 9.26 -5.31 1.69
C ALA A 24 7.88 -5.05 2.34
N SER A 25 7.75 -5.01 3.67
CA SER A 25 6.46 -4.97 4.38
C SER A 25 6.20 -3.74 5.24
N ALA A 26 7.00 -2.67 5.14
CA ALA A 26 7.10 -1.73 6.25
C ALA A 26 6.94 -0.26 5.83
N GLN A 27 5.87 0.08 5.08
CA GLN A 27 5.62 1.47 4.66
C GLN A 27 4.26 1.98 5.12
N VAL A 28 4.23 3.19 5.66
CA VAL A 28 3.00 3.88 6.03
C VAL A 28 2.38 4.50 4.78
N PHE A 29 1.44 3.80 4.17
CA PHE A 29 0.63 4.32 3.07
C PHE A 29 -0.44 5.28 3.57
N ALA A 30 -0.81 6.22 2.72
CA ALA A 30 -1.88 7.18 2.91
C ALA A 30 -2.66 7.40 1.62
N GLN A 31 -3.96 7.69 1.76
CA GLN A 31 -4.79 8.22 0.71
C GLN A 31 -4.88 9.73 0.89
N VAL A 32 -4.53 10.49 -0.15
CA VAL A 32 -4.68 11.97 -0.15
C VAL A 32 -5.96 12.29 -0.90
N GLU A 33 -6.80 13.17 -0.32
CA GLU A 33 -8.02 13.65 -0.97
C GLU A 33 -7.70 14.20 -2.38
N ASP A 34 -8.56 13.89 -3.35
CA ASP A 34 -8.40 14.27 -4.77
C ASP A 34 -7.12 13.75 -5.46
N LYS A 35 -6.45 12.72 -4.91
CA LYS A 35 -5.36 12.01 -5.58
C LYS A 35 -5.77 10.57 -5.90
N PRO A 36 -5.67 10.10 -7.16
CA PRO A 36 -6.09 8.74 -7.50
C PRO A 36 -5.15 7.65 -6.97
N ALA A 37 -3.87 7.99 -6.75
CA ALA A 37 -2.86 7.06 -6.26
C ALA A 37 -2.57 7.24 -4.76
N GLN A 38 -2.32 6.13 -4.06
CA GLN A 38 -1.82 6.19 -2.70
C GLN A 38 -0.46 6.90 -2.65
N SER A 39 -0.16 7.46 -1.49
CA SER A 39 1.10 8.11 -1.16
C SER A 39 1.73 7.40 0.04
N GLN A 40 3.00 7.69 0.30
CA GLN A 40 3.70 7.25 1.51
C GLN A 40 3.86 8.43 2.46
N VAL A 41 3.53 8.25 3.74
CA VAL A 41 3.84 9.24 4.78
C VAL A 41 5.31 9.10 5.17
N ILE A 42 6.03 10.23 5.19
CA ILE A 42 7.42 10.29 5.64
C ILE A 42 7.60 11.12 6.92
N ALA A 43 6.64 11.99 7.25
CA ALA A 43 6.62 12.69 8.52
C ALA A 43 5.22 13.21 8.91
N LEU A 44 4.98 13.32 10.21
CA LEU A 44 3.90 14.12 10.81
C LEU A 44 4.49 15.42 11.35
N LEU A 45 3.88 16.55 11.01
CA LEU A 45 4.22 17.89 11.50
C LEU A 45 3.13 18.38 12.44
N ALA A 46 3.54 18.92 13.59
CA ALA A 46 2.62 19.41 14.61
C ALA A 46 3.02 20.79 15.12
N VAL A 47 2.13 21.76 14.94
CA VAL A 47 2.25 23.14 15.47
C VAL A 47 1.28 23.30 16.62
N GLY A 48 1.77 23.76 17.77
CA GLY A 48 0.96 23.93 18.98
C GLY A 48 1.76 24.47 20.17
N PRO A 49 1.14 24.51 21.38
CA PRO A 49 1.79 24.99 22.60
C PRO A 49 3.06 24.23 22.94
N GLU A 50 4.05 24.91 23.55
CA GLU A 50 5.36 24.30 23.85
C GLU A 50 5.27 23.09 24.80
N SER A 51 4.41 23.16 25.82
CA SER A 51 4.16 22.04 26.72
C SER A 51 3.60 20.81 26.00
N ALA A 52 2.68 21.01 25.05
CA ALA A 52 2.12 19.93 24.24
C ALA A 52 3.20 19.32 23.33
N LYS A 53 4.03 20.14 22.70
CA LYS A 53 5.13 19.69 21.83
C LYS A 53 6.13 18.78 22.58
N GLN A 54 6.50 19.12 23.81
CA GLN A 54 7.37 18.27 24.64
C GLN A 54 6.72 16.91 24.95
N VAL A 55 5.41 16.89 25.25
CA VAL A 55 4.67 15.65 25.48
C VAL A 55 4.63 14.79 24.22
N LEU A 56 4.39 15.40 23.05
CA LEU A 56 4.38 14.71 21.77
C LEU A 56 5.74 14.09 21.43
N GLU A 57 6.84 14.80 21.65
CA GLU A 57 8.20 14.28 21.45
C GLU A 57 8.50 13.09 22.35
N GLY A 58 8.11 13.15 23.63
CA GLY A 58 8.22 12.05 24.56
C GLY A 58 7.43 10.81 24.10
N ALA A 59 6.18 11.01 23.66
CA ALA A 59 5.33 9.94 23.17
C ALA A 59 5.86 9.32 21.86
N ALA A 60 6.31 10.15 20.91
CA ALA A 60 6.91 9.70 19.67
C ALA A 60 8.16 8.83 19.93
N LYS A 61 9.05 9.30 20.82
CA LYS A 61 10.26 8.56 21.22
C LYS A 61 9.93 7.24 21.91
N ALA A 62 8.93 7.23 22.80
CA ALA A 62 8.48 6.01 23.47
C ALA A 62 7.91 4.95 22.51
N LYS A 63 7.34 5.39 21.38
CA LYS A 63 6.86 4.53 20.29
C LYS A 63 7.94 4.24 19.24
N GLY A 64 9.20 4.60 19.49
CA GLY A 64 10.32 4.32 18.58
C GLY A 64 10.43 5.26 17.38
N PHE A 65 9.61 6.31 17.29
CA PHE A 65 9.73 7.31 16.25
C PHE A 65 10.88 8.27 16.54
N ARG A 66 11.63 8.64 15.50
CA ARG A 66 12.55 9.78 15.57
C ARG A 66 11.74 11.08 15.51
N ASN A 67 12.17 12.09 16.24
CA ASN A 67 11.55 13.40 16.18
C ASN A 67 12.60 14.51 16.19
N GLY A 68 12.16 15.72 15.84
CA GLY A 68 12.97 16.93 15.93
C GLY A 68 12.13 18.19 15.86
N ARG A 69 12.78 19.32 16.09
CA ARG A 69 12.16 20.65 15.99
C ARG A 69 12.54 21.32 14.67
N SER A 70 11.57 21.96 14.05
CA SER A 70 11.78 22.86 12.91
C SER A 70 10.92 24.11 13.07
N LYS A 71 11.12 25.08 12.19
CA LYS A 71 10.16 26.17 12.01
C LYS A 71 9.31 25.85 10.79
N ASN A 72 8.03 26.17 10.72
CA ASN A 72 7.25 25.98 9.50
C ASN A 72 7.53 27.09 8.45
N SER A 73 6.71 27.19 7.41
CA SER A 73 6.81 28.26 6.39
C SER A 73 6.45 29.65 6.92
N LYS A 74 5.65 29.71 7.99
CA LYS A 74 5.24 30.93 8.70
C LYS A 74 6.22 31.34 9.81
N GLY A 75 7.26 30.53 10.06
CA GLY A 75 8.27 30.78 11.10
C GLY A 75 7.90 30.31 12.50
N GLU A 76 6.79 29.59 12.64
CA GLU A 76 6.32 29.01 13.91
C GLU A 76 7.08 27.73 14.23
N ASP A 77 7.37 27.49 15.51
CA ASP A 77 8.05 26.27 15.94
C ASP A 77 7.12 25.05 15.87
N GLU A 78 7.56 24.00 15.18
CA GLU A 78 6.83 22.75 14.96
C GLU A 78 7.65 21.55 15.45
N VAL A 79 6.95 20.47 15.83
CA VAL A 79 7.55 19.15 16.03
C VAL A 79 7.37 18.36 14.74
N MET A 80 8.45 17.76 14.26
CA MET A 80 8.42 16.78 13.19
C MET A 80 8.64 15.39 13.79
N VAL A 81 7.69 14.48 13.57
CA VAL A 81 7.82 13.06 13.86
C VAL A 81 8.11 12.33 12.56
N VAL A 82 9.32 11.77 12.43
CA VAL A 82 9.76 11.06 11.24
C VAL A 82 9.13 9.68 11.23
N VAL A 83 8.51 9.34 10.10
CA VAL A 83 7.97 8.01 9.85
C VAL A 83 9.05 7.20 9.14
N PRO A 84 9.58 6.14 9.77
CA PRO A 84 10.58 5.31 9.13
C PRO A 84 10.03 4.69 7.84
N PHE A 85 10.89 4.50 6.83
CA PHE A 85 10.54 3.78 5.60
C PHE A 85 10.27 2.30 5.83
N ASP A 86 10.59 1.81 7.03
CA ASP A 86 10.30 0.52 7.62
C ASP A 86 9.32 0.63 8.83
N GLY A 87 8.56 1.74 8.92
CA GLY A 87 7.61 1.96 9.99
C GLY A 87 6.40 1.02 9.89
N ASP A 88 5.96 0.49 11.04
CA ASP A 88 4.72 -0.27 11.13
C ASP A 88 3.52 0.62 10.78
N HIS A 89 2.76 0.18 9.78
CA HIS A 89 1.63 0.90 9.23
C HIS A 89 0.56 1.18 10.28
N ASP A 90 0.16 0.16 11.03
CA ASP A 90 -0.92 0.25 12.01
C ASP A 90 -0.48 1.03 13.25
N GLN A 91 0.77 0.87 13.66
CA GLN A 91 1.37 1.62 14.75
C GLN A 91 1.38 3.13 14.46
N PHE A 92 1.76 3.53 13.23
CA PHE A 92 1.72 4.93 12.86
C PHE A 92 0.30 5.49 12.86
N TRP A 93 -0.66 4.81 12.23
CA TRP A 93 -2.03 5.31 12.18
C TRP A 93 -2.67 5.38 13.56
N ALA A 94 -2.43 4.39 14.43
CA ALA A 94 -2.86 4.44 15.82
C ALA A 94 -2.23 5.62 16.58
N PHE A 95 -0.94 5.90 16.35
CA PHE A 95 -0.29 7.08 16.92
C PHE A 95 -0.90 8.38 16.39
N GLN A 96 -1.20 8.45 15.09
CA GLN A 96 -1.80 9.63 14.49
C GLN A 96 -3.21 9.90 15.03
N ASP A 97 -4.02 8.86 15.22
CA ASP A 97 -5.35 8.96 15.83
C ASP A 97 -5.25 9.47 17.28
N GLU A 98 -4.28 8.99 18.06
CA GLU A 98 -4.00 9.51 19.40
C GLU A 98 -3.67 11.01 19.36
N VAL A 99 -2.82 11.46 18.45
CA VAL A 99 -2.48 12.88 18.29
C VAL A 99 -3.72 13.70 17.89
N ARG A 100 -4.49 13.24 16.91
CA ARG A 100 -5.73 13.90 16.44
C ARG A 100 -6.80 14.00 17.51
N SER A 101 -6.90 12.99 18.38
CA SER A 101 -7.86 12.99 19.50
C SER A 101 -7.51 14.01 20.59
N GLY A 102 -6.34 14.66 20.51
CA GLY A 102 -5.88 15.63 21.49
C GLY A 102 -5.19 15.00 22.70
N ARG A 103 -4.87 13.69 22.66
CA ARG A 103 -4.23 12.96 23.77
C ARG A 103 -2.94 13.63 24.27
N TYR A 104 -2.22 14.29 23.38
CA TYR A 104 -0.94 14.95 23.65
C TYR A 104 -1.05 16.49 23.63
N GLY A 105 -2.27 17.02 23.59
CA GLY A 105 -2.58 18.43 23.38
C GLY A 105 -3.19 18.70 22.00
N THR A 106 -3.65 19.94 21.80
CA THR A 106 -4.26 20.38 20.54
C THR A 106 -3.19 20.91 19.59
N PHE A 107 -3.16 20.39 18.37
CA PHE A 107 -2.19 20.77 17.33
C PHE A 107 -2.90 21.10 16.02
N ALA A 108 -2.33 22.04 15.28
CA ALA A 108 -2.49 22.07 13.83
C ALA A 108 -1.54 21.01 13.24
N LEU A 109 -2.10 20.07 12.49
CA LEU A 109 -1.41 18.88 12.02
C LEU A 109 -1.29 18.87 10.50
N GLU A 110 -0.07 18.66 10.01
CA GLU A 110 0.24 18.45 8.60
C GLU A 110 1.02 17.14 8.44
N MET A 111 1.03 16.57 7.24
CA MET A 111 1.84 15.41 6.90
C MET A 111 2.70 15.71 5.68
N ILE A 112 3.94 15.24 5.74
CA ILE A 112 4.79 15.16 4.57
C ILE A 112 4.53 13.81 3.91
N VAL A 113 4.03 13.84 2.68
CA VAL A 113 3.71 12.66 1.89
C VAL A 113 4.53 12.64 0.61
N LEU A 114 4.85 11.44 0.16
CA LEU A 114 5.60 11.16 -1.05
C LEU A 114 4.72 10.38 -2.03
N PRO A 115 4.65 10.75 -3.32
CA PRO A 115 3.96 9.94 -4.31
C PRO A 115 4.54 8.53 -4.37
N LEU A 116 3.64 7.53 -4.35
CA LEU A 116 4.05 6.14 -4.30
C LEU A 116 4.65 5.72 -5.65
N GLY A 117 5.91 5.27 -5.62
CA GLY A 117 6.72 5.05 -6.83
C GLY A 117 7.85 6.08 -7.01
N THR A 118 7.93 7.08 -6.12
CA THR A 118 9.14 7.88 -5.99
C THR A 118 10.32 6.97 -5.60
N ASP A 119 11.41 7.05 -6.36
CA ASP A 119 12.65 6.35 -6.07
C ASP A 119 13.39 7.07 -4.93
N THR A 120 13.27 6.53 -3.72
CA THR A 120 13.88 7.09 -2.50
C THR A 120 15.38 6.85 -2.40
N SER A 121 15.98 6.14 -3.36
CA SER A 121 17.43 5.96 -3.45
C SER A 121 18.13 7.09 -4.21
N LYS A 122 17.37 7.97 -4.85
CA LYS A 122 17.89 9.15 -5.55
C LYS A 122 17.85 10.36 -4.64
N ASP A 123 18.90 11.18 -4.65
CA ASP A 123 19.02 12.36 -3.78
C ASP A 123 17.89 13.39 -3.98
N ASP A 124 17.23 13.39 -5.14
CA ASP A 124 16.16 14.31 -5.51
C ASP A 124 14.76 13.86 -5.06
N TYR A 125 14.62 12.74 -4.35
CA TYR A 125 13.30 12.21 -3.98
C TYR A 125 12.48 13.19 -3.13
N LEU A 126 13.16 14.01 -2.33
CA LEU A 126 12.54 15.03 -1.48
C LEU A 126 11.90 16.16 -2.30
N ASP A 127 12.29 16.37 -3.56
CA ASP A 127 11.64 17.35 -4.46
C ASP A 127 10.21 16.94 -4.82
N LYS A 128 9.89 15.65 -4.66
CA LYS A 128 8.56 15.08 -4.90
C LYS A 128 7.69 15.07 -3.64
N ALA A 129 8.27 15.29 -2.46
CA ALA A 129 7.52 15.35 -1.22
C ALA A 129 6.59 16.57 -1.22
N ARG A 130 5.39 16.40 -0.67
CA ARG A 130 4.39 17.46 -0.53
C ARG A 130 3.87 17.47 0.90
N VAL A 131 3.55 18.67 1.39
CA VAL A 131 2.94 18.86 2.70
C VAL A 131 1.43 19.02 2.51
N TRP A 132 0.65 18.26 3.26
CA TRP A 132 -0.81 18.33 3.25
C TRP A 132 -1.32 18.50 4.67
N GLY A 133 -2.42 19.23 4.83
CA GLY A 133 -3.16 19.22 6.10
C GLY A 133 -3.59 17.80 6.43
N SER A 134 -3.43 17.37 7.69
CA SER A 134 -3.74 15.98 8.10
C SER A 134 -5.19 15.56 7.86
N SER A 135 -6.12 16.51 7.73
CA SER A 135 -7.52 16.24 7.38
C SER A 135 -7.68 15.68 5.96
N TYR A 136 -6.77 16.02 5.05
CA TYR A 136 -6.75 15.55 3.66
C TYR A 136 -6.03 14.22 3.50
N VAL A 137 -5.40 13.71 4.56
CA VAL A 137 -4.57 12.50 4.52
C VAL A 137 -5.18 11.46 5.44
N SER A 138 -5.60 10.34 4.85
CA SER A 138 -6.27 9.27 5.57
C SER A 138 -5.52 7.95 5.45
N LYS A 139 -5.74 7.07 6.43
CA LYS A 139 -5.35 5.66 6.29
C LYS A 139 -6.02 5.12 5.03
N PRO A 140 -5.27 4.53 4.09
CA PRO A 140 -5.90 3.89 2.95
C PRO A 140 -6.86 2.85 3.49
N VAL A 141 -8.10 2.88 3.01
CA VAL A 141 -9.00 1.76 3.23
C VAL A 141 -8.41 0.64 2.40
N VAL A 142 -7.54 -0.16 2.99
CA VAL A 142 -7.21 -1.48 2.45
C VAL A 142 -8.32 -2.36 3.00
N PRO A 143 -9.44 -2.57 2.27
CA PRO A 143 -10.38 -3.58 2.71
C PRO A 143 -9.61 -4.89 2.86
N LYS A 144 -10.04 -5.77 3.78
CA LYS A 144 -9.63 -7.17 3.78
C LYS A 144 -9.67 -7.61 2.32
N ALA A 145 -8.52 -7.89 1.75
CA ALA A 145 -8.34 -8.17 0.35
C ALA A 145 -7.31 -9.28 0.28
N ILE A 146 -7.44 -10.11 -0.73
CA ILE A 146 -6.54 -11.23 -0.92
C ILE A 146 -5.26 -10.65 -1.53
N MET A 147 -4.14 -10.82 -0.83
CA MET A 147 -2.85 -10.30 -1.25
C MET A 147 -2.05 -11.41 -1.94
N GLY A 148 -1.41 -11.08 -3.05
CA GLY A 148 -0.49 -11.95 -3.78
C GLY A 148 0.71 -11.19 -4.34
N ARG A 149 1.76 -11.91 -4.74
CA ARG A 149 2.99 -11.34 -5.30
C ARG A 149 3.41 -12.10 -6.54
N ALA A 150 4.03 -11.41 -7.49
CA ALA A 150 4.69 -12.03 -8.63
C ALA A 150 6.19 -11.68 -8.70
N LYS A 151 6.98 -12.51 -9.40
CA LYS A 151 8.40 -12.29 -9.65
C LYS A 151 8.62 -10.91 -10.27
N GLY A 152 9.58 -10.17 -9.73
CA GLY A 152 9.90 -8.80 -10.17
C GLY A 152 9.01 -7.71 -9.55
N MET A 153 7.95 -8.07 -8.82
CA MET A 153 7.20 -7.08 -8.02
C MET A 153 7.96 -6.73 -6.76
N LYS A 154 8.11 -5.43 -6.51
CA LYS A 154 8.72 -4.91 -5.27
C LYS A 154 7.80 -5.01 -4.05
N ARG A 155 6.49 -5.17 -4.28
CA ARG A 155 5.42 -5.11 -3.25
C ARG A 155 4.31 -6.11 -3.56
N ASP A 156 3.51 -6.41 -2.55
CA ASP A 156 2.29 -7.19 -2.72
C ASP A 156 1.24 -6.42 -3.52
N ALA A 157 0.33 -7.18 -4.10
CA ALA A 157 -0.78 -6.70 -4.91
C ALA A 157 -2.07 -7.36 -4.47
N VAL A 158 -3.16 -6.63 -4.69
CA VAL A 158 -4.50 -7.15 -4.50
C VAL A 158 -4.82 -8.11 -5.64
N VAL A 159 -5.23 -9.32 -5.29
CA VAL A 159 -5.74 -10.31 -6.22
C VAL A 159 -7.18 -9.95 -6.60
N LEU A 160 -7.44 -9.76 -7.89
CA LEU A 160 -8.79 -9.53 -8.42
C LEU A 160 -9.46 -10.82 -8.91
N GLY A 161 -8.66 -11.80 -9.31
CA GLY A 161 -9.18 -13.03 -9.88
C GLY A 161 -8.09 -13.89 -10.49
N ILE A 162 -8.53 -15.03 -11.02
CA ILE A 162 -7.72 -15.88 -11.88
C ILE A 162 -8.35 -15.98 -13.26
N ILE A 163 -7.51 -16.19 -14.26
CA ILE A 163 -7.91 -16.56 -15.61
C ILE A 163 -7.39 -17.98 -15.84
N GLY A 164 -8.30 -18.89 -16.19
CA GLY A 164 -7.93 -20.16 -16.77
C GLY A 164 -8.08 -20.11 -18.28
N THR A 165 -7.13 -20.70 -19.00
CA THR A 165 -7.19 -20.88 -20.45
C THR A 165 -6.95 -22.35 -20.78
N GLY A 166 -7.80 -22.93 -21.63
CA GLY A 166 -7.71 -24.34 -21.97
C GLY A 166 -8.86 -24.83 -22.85
N LYS A 167 -9.16 -26.13 -22.81
CA LYS A 167 -10.29 -26.68 -23.57
C LYS A 167 -11.62 -26.33 -22.91
N ASP A 168 -12.69 -26.26 -23.70
CA ASP A 168 -14.05 -25.97 -23.21
C ASP A 168 -14.46 -26.81 -22.00
N ALA A 169 -14.15 -28.12 -22.02
CA ALA A 169 -14.49 -29.03 -20.93
C ALA A 169 -13.72 -28.72 -19.63
N GLU A 170 -12.51 -28.19 -19.73
CA GLU A 170 -11.67 -27.79 -18.58
C GLU A 170 -12.16 -26.45 -18.03
N MET A 171 -12.49 -25.51 -18.91
CA MET A 171 -13.08 -24.22 -18.52
C MET A 171 -14.44 -24.38 -17.84
N ALA A 172 -15.27 -25.31 -18.31
CA ALA A 172 -16.51 -25.65 -17.65
C ALA A 172 -16.29 -26.19 -16.22
N LYS A 173 -15.28 -27.05 -16.02
CA LYS A 173 -14.93 -27.57 -14.69
C LYS A 173 -14.40 -26.49 -13.77
N LEU A 174 -13.51 -25.62 -14.26
CA LEU A 174 -13.01 -24.48 -13.50
C LEU A 174 -14.14 -23.53 -13.09
N GLY A 175 -15.06 -23.24 -14.01
CA GLY A 175 -16.24 -22.42 -13.74
C GLY A 175 -17.17 -23.04 -12.69
N MET A 176 -17.43 -24.35 -12.75
CA MET A 176 -18.22 -25.04 -11.73
C MET A 176 -17.54 -25.02 -10.36
N ALA A 177 -16.23 -25.27 -10.30
CA ALA A 177 -15.46 -25.23 -9.07
C ALA A 177 -15.43 -23.82 -8.46
N GLY A 178 -15.25 -22.79 -9.29
CA GLY A 178 -15.30 -21.39 -8.86
C GLY A 178 -16.67 -21.02 -8.26
N LYS A 179 -17.77 -21.40 -8.92
CA LYS A 179 -19.13 -21.20 -8.37
C LYS A 179 -19.34 -21.94 -7.05
N ALA A 180 -18.87 -23.19 -6.95
CA ALA A 180 -18.96 -23.97 -5.71
C ALA A 180 -18.14 -23.35 -4.56
N ALA A 181 -17.01 -22.71 -4.88
CA ALA A 181 -16.22 -21.95 -3.92
C ALA A 181 -16.87 -20.59 -3.54
N GLY A 182 -17.90 -20.15 -4.26
CA GLY A 182 -18.65 -18.91 -4.02
C GLY A 182 -18.15 -17.71 -4.82
N TYR A 183 -17.32 -17.93 -5.85
CA TYR A 183 -16.79 -16.89 -6.72
C TYR A 183 -17.70 -16.59 -7.91
N ILE A 184 -17.55 -15.39 -8.47
CA ILE A 184 -18.21 -15.01 -9.73
C ILE A 184 -17.38 -15.58 -10.87
N THR A 185 -18.01 -16.35 -11.76
CA THR A 185 -17.32 -16.99 -12.89
C THR A 185 -17.91 -16.53 -14.21
N THR A 186 -17.07 -16.05 -15.11
CA THR A 186 -17.49 -15.54 -16.42
C THR A 186 -16.69 -16.24 -17.51
N PRO A 187 -17.33 -17.01 -18.40
CA PRO A 187 -16.67 -17.50 -19.60
C PRO A 187 -16.37 -16.34 -20.53
N SER A 188 -15.20 -16.35 -21.16
CA SER A 188 -14.85 -15.42 -22.21
C SER A 188 -14.12 -16.15 -23.34
N LYS A 189 -13.89 -15.45 -24.45
CA LYS A 189 -12.93 -15.89 -25.46
C LYS A 189 -11.68 -15.05 -25.26
N GLY A 190 -10.55 -15.71 -25.05
CA GLY A 190 -9.27 -15.06 -24.89
C GLY A 190 -8.86 -14.27 -26.13
N SER A 191 -7.81 -13.47 -25.99
CA SER A 191 -7.29 -12.62 -27.07
C SER A 191 -6.90 -13.38 -28.35
N LYS A 192 -6.66 -14.69 -28.24
CA LYS A 192 -6.33 -15.60 -29.35
C LYS A 192 -7.52 -16.49 -29.79
N GLY A 193 -8.72 -16.23 -29.28
CA GLY A 193 -9.93 -17.02 -29.57
C GLY A 193 -10.03 -18.34 -28.78
N GLU A 194 -9.10 -18.60 -27.88
CA GLU A 194 -9.12 -19.76 -26.98
C GLU A 194 -10.21 -19.60 -25.90
N PRO A 195 -10.82 -20.71 -25.42
CA PRO A 195 -11.76 -20.65 -24.31
C PRO A 195 -11.08 -20.22 -23.02
N ASP A 196 -11.61 -19.15 -22.41
CA ASP A 196 -11.15 -18.62 -21.14
C ASP A 196 -12.25 -18.66 -20.09
N MET A 197 -11.84 -18.81 -18.84
CA MET A 197 -12.71 -18.70 -17.67
C MET A 197 -12.11 -17.73 -16.67
N MET A 198 -12.78 -16.59 -16.45
CA MET A 198 -12.41 -15.66 -15.40
C MET A 198 -13.15 -16.01 -14.12
N VAL A 199 -12.40 -16.20 -13.03
CA VAL A 199 -12.94 -16.37 -11.68
C VAL A 199 -12.58 -15.13 -10.87
N ILE A 200 -13.58 -14.31 -10.58
CA ILE A 200 -13.44 -13.04 -9.88
C ILE A 200 -13.56 -13.28 -8.39
N VAL A 201 -12.58 -12.79 -7.63
CA VAL A 201 -12.60 -12.85 -6.17
C VAL A 201 -13.23 -11.58 -5.62
N ARG A 202 -14.11 -11.73 -4.63
CA ARG A 202 -14.63 -10.58 -3.88
C ARG A 202 -13.62 -10.22 -2.81
N ARG A 203 -13.56 -8.93 -2.49
CA ARG A 203 -12.68 -8.43 -1.43
C ARG A 203 -12.93 -9.14 -0.09
N SER A 204 -14.19 -9.40 0.23
CA SER A 204 -14.60 -10.08 1.48
C SER A 204 -14.29 -11.58 1.54
N ASP A 205 -13.74 -12.19 0.48
CA ASP A 205 -13.49 -13.63 0.47
C ASP A 205 -12.30 -14.00 1.37
N ASP A 206 -12.32 -15.21 1.91
CA ASP A 206 -11.27 -15.74 2.78
C ASP A 206 -9.97 -15.99 1.98
N PRO A 207 -8.84 -15.36 2.35
CA PRO A 207 -7.56 -15.55 1.68
C PRO A 207 -7.08 -16.99 1.65
N ALA A 208 -7.23 -17.75 2.74
CA ALA A 208 -6.77 -19.14 2.80
C ALA A 208 -7.54 -20.02 1.82
N LYS A 209 -8.87 -19.85 1.79
CA LYS A 209 -9.75 -20.56 0.86
C LYS A 209 -9.43 -20.23 -0.60
N PHE A 210 -9.13 -18.97 -0.89
CA PHE A 210 -8.70 -18.58 -2.23
C PHE A 210 -7.38 -19.24 -2.64
N TRP A 211 -6.36 -19.18 -1.79
CA TRP A 211 -5.05 -19.75 -2.11
C TRP A 211 -5.11 -21.27 -2.24
N ASP A 212 -5.97 -21.96 -1.49
CA ASP A 212 -6.27 -23.37 -1.71
C ASP A 212 -6.89 -23.61 -3.08
N PHE A 213 -7.93 -22.86 -3.45
CA PHE A 213 -8.58 -22.97 -4.76
C PHE A 213 -7.59 -22.72 -5.91
N TYR A 214 -6.76 -21.66 -5.80
CA TYR A 214 -5.71 -21.35 -6.76
C TYR A 214 -4.73 -22.52 -6.95
N ARG A 215 -4.22 -23.08 -5.85
CA ARG A 215 -3.30 -24.24 -5.90
C ARG A 215 -3.93 -25.46 -6.57
N GLN A 216 -5.20 -25.74 -6.30
CA GLN A 216 -5.92 -26.84 -6.96
C GLN A 216 -6.04 -26.61 -8.47
N ALA A 217 -6.35 -25.39 -8.89
CA ALA A 217 -6.43 -25.02 -10.30
C ALA A 217 -5.07 -25.16 -11.01
N VAL A 218 -3.98 -24.66 -10.42
CA VAL A 218 -2.61 -24.74 -10.98
C VAL A 218 -2.11 -26.17 -11.09
N ARG A 219 -2.44 -27.03 -10.11
CA ARG A 219 -2.08 -28.46 -10.13
C ARG A 219 -2.92 -29.28 -11.11
N GLY A 220 -3.83 -28.65 -11.85
CA GLY A 220 -4.65 -29.27 -12.88
C GLY A 220 -5.80 -30.11 -12.33
N GLN A 221 -6.23 -29.89 -11.08
CA GLN A 221 -7.35 -30.62 -10.48
C GLN A 221 -8.68 -30.39 -11.23
N HIS A 222 -8.76 -29.33 -12.03
CA HIS A 222 -9.92 -29.01 -12.86
C HIS A 222 -9.69 -29.22 -14.37
N GLY A 223 -8.50 -29.69 -14.77
CA GLY A 223 -8.10 -29.82 -16.18
C GLY A 223 -6.66 -29.39 -16.41
N LYS A 224 -6.07 -29.71 -17.57
CA LYS A 224 -4.75 -29.21 -17.97
C LYS A 224 -4.92 -27.83 -18.61
N GLN A 225 -5.11 -26.84 -17.76
CA GLN A 225 -5.31 -25.45 -18.16
C GLN A 225 -4.13 -24.60 -17.70
N GLU A 226 -3.82 -23.57 -18.48
CA GLU A 226 -2.94 -22.51 -18.03
C GLU A 226 -3.70 -21.63 -17.05
N ILE A 227 -3.03 -21.22 -15.96
CA ILE A 227 -3.61 -20.37 -14.93
C ILE A 227 -2.79 -19.10 -14.82
N GLU A 228 -3.49 -17.98 -14.87
CA GLU A 228 -2.95 -16.65 -14.66
C GLU A 228 -3.69 -15.95 -13.51
N LEU A 229 -2.99 -15.04 -12.83
CA LEU A 229 -3.51 -14.27 -11.71
C LEU A 229 -3.62 -12.80 -12.11
N ILE A 230 -4.75 -12.17 -11.84
CA ILE A 230 -4.97 -10.75 -12.05
C ILE A 230 -4.59 -10.02 -10.76
N LEU A 231 -3.52 -9.23 -10.82
CA LEU A 231 -2.99 -8.49 -9.69
C LEU A 231 -3.06 -6.98 -9.96
N VAL A 232 -3.61 -6.22 -9.00
CA VAL A 232 -3.48 -4.76 -8.96
C VAL A 232 -2.53 -4.38 -7.83
N PRO A 233 -1.42 -3.68 -8.10
CA PRO A 233 -0.52 -3.22 -7.04
C PRO A 233 -1.28 -2.49 -5.92
N GLN A 234 -0.97 -2.81 -4.66
CA GLN A 234 -1.71 -2.30 -3.49
C GLN A 234 -1.74 -0.76 -3.40
N GLN A 235 -0.80 -0.11 -4.07
CA GLN A 235 -0.65 1.35 -4.18
C GLN A 235 -1.80 2.07 -4.89
N TYR A 236 -2.70 1.37 -5.57
CA TYR A 236 -3.85 1.97 -6.24
C TYR A 236 -5.08 1.89 -5.36
N ASP A 237 -5.83 2.99 -5.26
CA ASP A 237 -7.07 3.02 -4.50
C ASP A 237 -8.12 2.14 -5.19
N PRO A 238 -8.63 1.09 -4.51
CA PRO A 238 -9.66 0.24 -5.06
C PRO A 238 -11.01 0.94 -5.33
N ALA A 239 -11.20 2.18 -4.87
CA ALA A 239 -12.36 3.03 -5.18
C ALA A 239 -12.12 3.98 -6.37
N ALA A 240 -10.87 4.12 -6.85
CA ALA A 240 -10.57 4.99 -7.99
C ALA A 240 -11.14 4.42 -9.30
N ALA A 241 -11.61 5.32 -10.18
CA ALA A 241 -12.22 4.93 -11.45
C ALA A 241 -11.23 4.22 -12.40
N ASP A 242 -9.94 4.53 -12.29
CA ASP A 242 -8.83 3.96 -13.05
C ASP A 242 -8.18 2.75 -12.36
N TYR A 243 -8.72 2.26 -11.24
CA TYR A 243 -8.13 1.15 -10.46
C TYR A 243 -7.85 -0.10 -11.32
N LEU A 244 -8.77 -0.44 -12.23
CA LEU A 244 -8.63 -1.60 -13.10
C LEU A 244 -7.61 -1.39 -14.24
N ASP A 245 -7.27 -0.15 -14.58
CA ASP A 245 -6.27 0.15 -15.62
C ASP A 245 -4.86 -0.24 -15.17
N HIS A 246 -4.69 -0.47 -13.86
CA HIS A 246 -3.44 -0.90 -13.25
C HIS A 246 -3.36 -2.41 -13.02
N ALA A 247 -4.41 -3.16 -13.38
CA ALA A 247 -4.40 -4.61 -13.33
C ALA A 247 -3.37 -5.18 -14.30
N LYS A 248 -2.59 -6.14 -13.80
CA LYS A 248 -1.65 -6.92 -14.60
C LYS A 248 -1.95 -8.39 -14.44
N VAL A 249 -1.83 -9.10 -15.54
CA VAL A 249 -1.99 -10.56 -15.60
C VAL A 249 -0.62 -11.19 -15.49
N PHE A 250 -0.48 -12.16 -14.59
CA PHE A 250 0.76 -12.87 -14.34
C PHE A 250 0.53 -14.37 -14.45
N HIS A 251 1.38 -15.05 -15.21
CA HIS A 251 1.31 -16.51 -15.33
C HIS A 251 1.63 -17.17 -13.98
N SER A 252 1.01 -18.31 -13.68
CA SER A 252 1.18 -19.04 -12.41
C SER A 252 2.64 -19.31 -12.04
N SER A 253 3.51 -19.59 -13.02
CA SER A 253 4.95 -19.79 -12.81
C SER A 253 5.70 -18.54 -12.32
N GLN A 254 5.07 -17.36 -12.41
CA GLN A 254 5.58 -16.09 -11.91
C GLN A 254 5.05 -15.76 -10.51
N ILE A 255 4.02 -16.43 -10.03
CA ILE A 255 3.40 -16.14 -8.73
C ILE A 255 4.30 -16.66 -7.60
N ILE A 256 4.43 -15.83 -6.57
CA ILE A 256 5.06 -16.17 -5.29
C ILE A 256 3.90 -16.35 -4.32
N GLU A 257 3.57 -17.61 -4.03
CA GLU A 257 2.52 -17.96 -3.07
C GLU A 257 2.91 -17.49 -1.66
N PRO A 258 1.96 -16.94 -0.87
CA PRO A 258 2.20 -16.55 0.52
C PRO A 258 2.34 -17.74 1.48
#